data_AF-A0A2G4HL77-F1
#
_entry.id   AF-A0A2G4HL77-F1
#
_cell.length_a   1.000
_cell.length_b   1.000
_cell.length_c   1.000
_cell.angle_alpha   90.00
_cell.angle_beta   90.00
_cell.angle_gamma   90.00
#
_symmetry.space_group_name_H-M   'P 1'
#
loop_
_entity.id
_entity.type
_entity.pdbx_description
1 polymer ?
#
loop_
_entity_poly.entity_id
_entity_poly.type
_entity_poly.pdbx_seq_one_letter_code
_entity_poly.pdbx_strand_id
1 'polypeptide(L)'
;MIDPDDLASRGLVHYEDGLPAGLMMTAHPHFDHASKALVNVGTSLGRRNQILVFHQKPGESKRQIEGSLSLERSPYLHDFGVSERHVVLIDHPLRISGLSMLFSNRSLMEHHRWEPEQGTRLRLLDRQSGLWSTYETDTFFCFHTVNCFDDGEDVVFDFLAYGDASVVSALGTEALASGQRPALTPRYLRARLRP
;
A
#
# COMPACT_ATOMS: atom_id res chain seq x y z
N MET A 1 12.98 4.66 16.59
CA MET A 1 13.38 6.07 16.54
C MET A 1 14.89 6.10 16.36
N ILE A 2 15.34 6.80 15.33
CA ILE A 2 16.77 6.99 15.03
C ILE A 2 17.09 8.45 15.34
N ASP A 3 18.17 8.69 16.07
CA ASP A 3 18.68 10.02 16.33
C ASP A 3 19.32 10.60 15.05
N PRO A 4 18.94 11.81 14.62
CA PRO A 4 19.45 12.37 13.37
C PRO A 4 20.94 12.77 13.44
N ASP A 5 21.50 13.01 14.63
CA ASP A 5 22.87 13.51 14.78
C ASP A 5 23.91 12.38 14.84
N ASP A 6 23.58 11.28 15.53
CA ASP A 6 24.50 10.15 15.75
C ASP A 6 24.04 8.81 15.14
N LEU A 7 22.82 8.76 14.57
CA LEU A 7 22.17 7.57 14.00
C LEU A 7 21.90 6.45 15.01
N ALA A 8 22.01 6.72 16.32
CA ALA A 8 21.73 5.73 17.34
C ALA A 8 20.24 5.35 17.36
N SER A 9 19.98 4.06 17.54
CA SER A 9 18.62 3.58 17.80
C SER A 9 18.20 3.94 19.22
N ARG A 10 17.16 4.77 19.34
CA ARG A 10 16.55 5.19 20.61
C ARG A 10 15.37 4.31 21.02
N GLY A 11 15.09 3.23 20.28
CA GLY A 11 14.02 2.28 20.58
C GLY A 11 12.94 2.20 19.51
N LEU A 12 11.86 1.47 19.79
CA LEU A 12 10.73 1.32 18.87
C LEU A 12 9.74 2.48 18.99
N VAL A 13 9.06 2.79 17.89
CA VAL A 13 7.91 3.71 17.94
C VAL A 13 6.68 2.89 18.27
N HIS A 14 5.98 3.29 19.33
CA HIS A 14 4.73 2.67 19.75
C HIS A 14 3.56 3.63 19.46
N TYR A 15 2.46 3.07 18.97
CA TYR A 15 1.21 3.80 18.77
C TYR A 15 0.27 3.50 19.94
N GLU A 16 -0.37 4.54 20.48
CA GLU A 16 -1.26 4.45 21.65
C GLU A 16 -2.74 4.44 21.23
N ASP A 17 -3.04 3.68 20.18
CA ASP A 17 -4.37 3.48 19.64
C ASP A 17 -4.81 2.01 19.73
N GLY A 18 -6.09 1.76 19.48
CA GLY A 18 -6.68 0.42 19.53
C GLY A 18 -6.53 -0.39 18.22
N LEU A 19 -5.66 0.04 17.30
CA LEU A 19 -5.49 -0.66 16.02
C LEU A 19 -4.70 -1.97 16.22
N PRO A 20 -4.85 -2.95 15.31
CA PRO A 20 -4.14 -4.22 15.42
C PRO A 20 -2.62 -4.05 15.56
N ALA A 21 -2.01 -4.67 16.56
CA ALA A 21 -0.57 -4.56 16.82
C ALA A 21 0.31 -5.09 15.66
N GLY A 22 -0.21 -6.03 14.86
CA GLY A 22 0.46 -6.60 13.68
C GLY A 22 0.11 -5.90 12.37
N LEU A 23 -0.35 -4.65 12.40
CA LEU A 23 -0.70 -3.90 11.20
C LEU A 23 0.53 -3.72 10.30
N MET A 24 0.51 -4.33 9.12
CA MET A 24 1.57 -4.23 8.13
C MET A 24 1.44 -2.89 7.39
N MET A 25 2.19 -1.90 7.85
CA MET A 25 2.17 -0.54 7.30
C MET A 25 3.10 -0.39 6.11
N THR A 26 2.77 0.53 5.20
CA THR A 26 3.72 0.94 4.17
C THR A 26 4.86 1.77 4.79
N ALA A 27 6.03 1.70 4.16
CA ALA A 27 7.16 2.59 4.44
C ALA A 27 7.11 3.90 3.62
N HIS A 28 5.99 4.15 2.92
CA HIS A 28 5.77 5.32 2.06
C HIS A 28 4.62 6.18 2.60
N PRO A 29 4.70 6.70 3.84
CA PRO A 29 3.68 7.61 4.32
C PRO A 29 3.69 8.91 3.50
N HIS A 30 2.50 9.47 3.26
CA HIS A 30 2.35 10.79 2.66
C HIS A 30 2.18 11.83 3.74
N PHE A 31 2.70 13.04 3.53
CA PHE A 31 2.37 14.19 4.37
C PHE A 31 1.35 15.06 3.65
N ASP A 32 0.14 15.13 4.20
CA ASP A 32 -0.92 16.00 3.70
C ASP A 32 -0.68 17.43 4.22
N HIS A 33 -0.31 18.32 3.30
CA HIS A 33 0.01 19.70 3.62
C HIS A 33 -1.21 20.55 4.01
N ALA A 34 -2.43 20.15 3.65
CA ALA A 34 -3.66 20.85 4.01
C ALA A 34 -4.06 20.52 5.45
N SER A 35 -4.14 19.23 5.79
CA SER A 35 -4.48 18.78 7.15
C SER A 35 -3.31 18.80 8.14
N LYS A 36 -2.08 19.01 7.65
CA LYS A 36 -0.82 18.93 8.42
C LYS A 36 -0.69 17.60 9.15
N ALA A 37 -1.05 16.50 8.49
CA ALA A 37 -1.01 15.16 9.06
C ALA A 37 -0.26 14.20 8.14
N LEU A 38 0.39 13.19 8.74
CA LEU A 38 0.86 12.02 8.03
C LEU A 38 -0.34 11.15 7.69
N VAL A 39 -0.45 10.69 6.44
CA VAL A 39 -1.41 9.70 5.98
C VAL A 39 -0.65 8.42 5.65
N ASN A 40 -1.12 7.28 6.12
CA ASN A 40 -0.54 5.98 5.80
C ASN A 40 -1.62 4.90 5.72
N VAL A 41 -1.25 3.76 5.16
CA VAL A 41 -2.07 2.59 4.96
C VAL A 41 -1.45 1.42 5.70
N GLY A 42 -2.29 0.60 6.31
CA GLY A 42 -1.88 -0.62 6.99
C GLY A 42 -2.78 -1.80 6.65
N THR A 43 -2.19 -2.98 6.49
CA THR A 43 -2.93 -4.23 6.27
C THR A 43 -2.91 -5.09 7.52
N SER A 44 -4.10 -5.45 8.02
CA SER A 44 -4.28 -6.42 9.09
C SER A 44 -4.69 -7.76 8.49
N LEU A 45 -3.89 -8.79 8.70
CA LEU A 45 -4.17 -10.15 8.23
C LEU A 45 -4.92 -10.95 9.31
N GLY A 46 -5.98 -11.64 8.91
CA GLY A 46 -6.83 -12.41 9.83
C GLY A 46 -7.80 -13.32 9.09
N ARG A 47 -8.92 -13.70 9.73
CA ARG A 47 -9.99 -14.46 9.07
C ARG A 47 -10.58 -13.71 7.89
N ARG A 48 -10.73 -12.39 8.04
CA ARG A 48 -10.90 -11.44 6.96
C ARG A 48 -9.76 -10.46 7.07
N ASN A 49 -9.12 -10.15 5.95
CA ASN A 49 -8.10 -9.12 5.95
C ASN A 49 -8.77 -7.75 5.94
N GLN A 50 -8.10 -6.77 6.54
CA GLN A 50 -8.53 -5.38 6.49
C GLN A 50 -7.38 -4.51 6.02
N ILE A 51 -7.68 -3.57 5.13
CA ILE A 51 -6.80 -2.45 4.83
C ILE A 51 -7.38 -1.23 5.54
N LEU A 52 -6.54 -0.52 6.28
CA LEU A 52 -6.88 0.66 7.06
C LEU A 52 -6.12 1.84 6.49
N VAL A 53 -6.84 2.89 6.08
CA VAL A 53 -6.27 4.20 5.79
C VAL A 53 -6.43 5.04 7.05
N PHE A 54 -5.34 5.67 7.50
CA PHE A 54 -5.35 6.48 8.71
C PHE A 54 -4.44 7.69 8.56
N HIS A 55 -4.73 8.72 9.36
CA HIS A 55 -3.84 9.85 9.54
C HIS A 55 -3.33 9.97 10.98
N GLN A 56 -2.24 10.70 11.14
CA GLN A 56 -1.60 11.00 12.41
C GLN A 56 -1.08 12.44 12.39
N LYS A 57 -1.51 13.27 13.35
CA LYS A 57 -1.00 14.63 13.48
C LYS A 57 0.39 14.64 14.13
N PRO A 58 1.23 15.64 13.84
CA PRO A 58 2.54 15.80 14.46
C PRO A 58 2.46 15.75 15.99
N GLY A 59 3.33 14.94 16.60
CA GLY A 59 3.41 14.80 18.06
C GLY A 59 2.34 13.89 18.68
N GLU A 60 1.34 13.43 17.93
CA GLU A 60 0.36 12.46 18.43
C GLU A 60 0.89 11.03 18.30
N SER A 61 0.64 10.19 19.29
CA SER A 61 0.89 8.74 19.27
C SER A 61 -0.28 7.95 18.69
N LYS A 62 -1.43 8.59 18.45
CA LYS A 62 -2.68 7.97 18.02
C LYS A 62 -2.91 8.18 16.53
N ARG A 63 -3.27 7.09 15.84
CA ARG A 63 -3.71 7.12 14.44
C ARG A 63 -5.24 7.15 14.37
N GLN A 64 -5.77 8.00 13.51
CA GLN A 64 -7.21 8.17 13.29
C GLN A 64 -7.58 7.56 11.93
N ILE A 65 -8.56 6.66 11.92
CA ILE A 65 -8.97 5.94 10.70
C ILE A 65 -9.81 6.86 9.81
N GLU A 66 -9.40 7.00 8.55
CA GLU A 66 -10.17 7.69 7.50
C GLU A 66 -11.06 6.73 6.72
N GLY A 67 -10.63 5.48 6.58
CA GLY A 67 -11.40 4.47 5.87
C GLY A 67 -10.87 3.05 6.12
N SER A 68 -11.76 2.07 5.98
CA SER A 68 -11.41 0.66 6.08
C SER A 68 -11.99 -0.14 4.92
N LEU A 69 -11.22 -1.08 4.40
CA LEU A 69 -11.63 -1.99 3.34
C LEU A 69 -11.42 -3.43 3.78
N SER A 70 -12.51 -4.22 3.84
CA SER A 70 -12.45 -5.64 4.18
C SER A 70 -12.33 -6.49 2.91
N LEU A 71 -11.36 -7.40 2.88
CA LEU A 71 -11.09 -8.29 1.74
C LEU A 71 -10.88 -9.73 2.23
N GLU A 72 -11.27 -10.72 1.42
CA GLU A 72 -10.92 -12.12 1.69
C GLU A 72 -9.43 -12.38 1.48
N ARG A 73 -8.84 -11.71 0.48
CA ARG A 73 -7.42 -11.72 0.18
C ARG A 73 -6.94 -10.30 -0.09
N SER A 74 -5.91 -9.87 0.62
CA SER A 74 -5.35 -8.52 0.44
C SER A 74 -4.29 -8.53 -0.65
N PRO A 75 -4.23 -7.48 -1.48
CA PRO A 75 -3.06 -7.23 -2.32
C PRO A 75 -1.84 -6.93 -1.43
N TYR A 76 -0.64 -7.22 -1.92
CA TYR A 76 0.59 -6.65 -1.37
C TYR A 76 0.60 -5.14 -1.64
N LEU A 77 0.37 -4.30 -0.62
CA LEU A 77 0.38 -2.85 -0.78
C LEU A 77 1.75 -2.29 -0.39
N HIS A 78 2.53 -1.87 -1.39
CA HIS A 78 3.81 -1.22 -1.17
C HIS A 78 3.65 0.29 -0.99
N ASP A 79 2.82 0.92 -1.83
CA ASP A 79 2.64 2.37 -1.92
C ASP A 79 1.19 2.69 -2.33
N PHE A 80 0.79 3.96 -2.24
CA PHE A 80 -0.57 4.44 -2.49
C PHE A 80 -0.58 5.93 -2.86
N GLY A 81 -1.69 6.42 -3.42
CA GLY A 81 -1.84 7.83 -3.77
C GLY A 81 -2.63 8.60 -2.72
N VAL A 82 -2.23 9.83 -2.41
CA VAL A 82 -3.01 10.77 -1.58
C VAL A 82 -3.20 12.09 -2.33
N SER A 83 -4.44 12.51 -2.47
CA SER A 83 -4.86 13.85 -2.90
C SER A 83 -5.47 14.61 -1.71
N GLU A 84 -5.94 15.83 -1.94
CA GLU A 84 -6.58 16.60 -0.86
C GLU A 84 -7.82 15.88 -0.36
N ARG A 85 -8.66 15.38 -1.28
CA ARG A 85 -9.96 14.78 -0.94
C ARG A 85 -9.96 13.25 -0.91
N HIS A 86 -9.01 12.60 -1.58
CA HIS A 86 -9.06 11.17 -1.82
C HIS A 86 -7.77 10.41 -1.53
N VAL A 87 -7.91 9.14 -1.20
CA VAL A 87 -6.81 8.14 -1.21
C VAL A 87 -7.07 7.11 -2.31
N VAL A 88 -6.02 6.74 -3.06
CA VAL A 88 -6.09 5.72 -4.11
C VAL A 88 -5.19 4.54 -3.74
N LEU A 89 -5.77 3.34 -3.65
CA LEU A 89 -5.02 2.08 -3.48
C LEU A 89 -4.99 1.29 -4.79
N ILE A 90 -3.86 0.65 -5.07
CA ILE A 90 -3.72 -0.30 -6.18
C ILE A 90 -3.96 -1.72 -5.65
N ASP A 91 -5.14 -2.27 -5.92
CA ASP A 91 -5.51 -3.66 -5.61
C ASP A 91 -5.12 -4.59 -6.77
N HIS A 92 -3.81 -4.76 -6.95
CA HIS A 92 -3.22 -5.65 -7.96
C HIS A 92 -3.23 -7.12 -7.51
N PRO A 93 -3.16 -8.11 -8.44
CA PRO A 93 -3.45 -9.50 -8.12
C PRO A 93 -2.30 -10.30 -7.48
N LEU A 94 -1.32 -9.64 -6.84
CA LEU A 94 -0.39 -10.32 -5.92
C LEU A 94 -1.02 -10.37 -4.53
N ARG A 95 -1.73 -11.46 -4.21
CA ARG A 95 -2.65 -11.54 -3.06
C ARG A 95 -2.19 -12.48 -1.95
N ILE A 96 -2.55 -12.16 -0.72
CA ILE A 96 -2.35 -13.01 0.46
C ILE A 96 -3.65 -13.19 1.24
N SER A 97 -3.85 -14.40 1.78
CA SER A 97 -4.89 -14.68 2.77
C SER A 97 -4.25 -14.89 4.15
N GLY A 98 -4.81 -14.26 5.19
CA GLY A 98 -4.33 -14.45 6.56
C GLY A 98 -4.36 -15.92 7.01
N LEU A 99 -5.36 -16.69 6.57
CA LEU A 99 -5.47 -18.12 6.86
C LEU A 99 -4.33 -18.95 6.27
N SER A 100 -3.74 -18.50 5.16
CA SER A 100 -2.67 -19.26 4.50
C SER A 100 -1.39 -19.33 5.33
N MET A 101 -1.21 -18.42 6.28
CA MET A 101 -0.03 -18.34 7.15
C MET A 101 -0.14 -19.23 8.39
N LEU A 102 -1.35 -19.68 8.75
CA LEU A 102 -1.55 -20.53 9.92
C LEU A 102 -0.78 -21.84 9.77
N PHE A 103 0.04 -22.16 10.78
CA PHE A 103 0.88 -23.37 10.82
C PHE A 103 1.90 -23.50 9.68
N SER A 104 2.24 -22.40 9.00
CA SER A 104 3.28 -22.39 7.98
C SER A 104 4.61 -21.89 8.54
N ASN A 105 5.71 -22.40 7.98
CA ASN A 105 7.08 -21.97 8.25
C ASN A 105 7.68 -21.15 7.09
N ARG A 106 6.86 -20.78 6.10
CA ARG A 106 7.29 -19.96 4.96
C ARG A 106 7.31 -18.49 5.34
N SER A 107 8.13 -17.71 4.64
CA SER A 107 8.16 -16.26 4.77
C SER A 107 6.87 -15.63 4.24
N LEU A 108 6.56 -14.42 4.70
CA LEU A 108 5.37 -13.66 4.32
C LEU A 108 5.21 -13.53 2.79
N MET A 109 6.30 -13.27 2.06
CA MET A 109 6.23 -13.11 0.61
C MET A 109 5.90 -14.42 -0.11
N GLU A 110 6.35 -15.57 0.40
CA GLU A 110 6.03 -16.90 -0.15
C GLU A 110 4.55 -17.31 0.02
N HIS A 111 3.80 -16.57 0.85
CA HIS A 111 2.34 -16.71 0.94
C HIS A 111 1.58 -15.90 -0.10
N HIS A 112 2.23 -14.94 -0.76
CA HIS A 112 1.60 -14.18 -1.82
C HIS A 112 1.51 -15.03 -3.10
N ARG A 113 0.36 -14.93 -3.78
CA ARG A 113 0.10 -15.60 -5.05
C ARG A 113 -0.30 -14.58 -6.09
N TRP A 114 0.28 -14.70 -7.27
CA TRP A 114 -0.11 -13.93 -8.43
C TRP A 114 -1.34 -14.60 -9.08
N GLU A 115 -2.46 -13.87 -9.13
CA GLU A 115 -3.78 -14.34 -9.60
C GLU A 115 -4.26 -13.45 -10.76
N PRO A 116 -3.58 -13.44 -11.92
CA PRO A 116 -3.75 -12.44 -12.96
C PRO A 116 -5.17 -12.35 -13.54
N GLU A 117 -5.93 -13.44 -13.47
CA GLU A 117 -7.34 -13.52 -13.86
C GLU A 117 -8.27 -12.64 -13.01
N GLN A 118 -7.81 -12.18 -11.83
CA GLN A 118 -8.58 -11.31 -10.96
C GLN A 118 -8.52 -9.82 -11.34
N GLY A 119 -7.67 -9.45 -12.31
CA GLY A 119 -7.50 -8.07 -12.73
C GLY A 119 -6.77 -7.21 -11.69
N THR A 120 -6.50 -5.95 -12.05
CA THR A 120 -6.12 -4.90 -11.09
C THR A 120 -7.28 -3.94 -10.90
N ARG A 121 -7.51 -3.53 -9.65
CA ARG A 121 -8.54 -2.53 -9.32
C ARG A 121 -7.89 -1.31 -8.69
N LEU A 122 -8.36 -0.12 -9.05
CA LEU A 122 -8.05 1.10 -8.33
C LEU A 122 -9.17 1.34 -7.31
N ARG A 123 -8.82 1.39 -6.03
CA ARG A 123 -9.76 1.63 -4.92
C ARG A 123 -9.63 3.08 -4.49
N LEU A 124 -10.68 3.86 -4.70
CA LEU A 124 -10.72 5.28 -4.37
C LEU A 124 -11.50 5.46 -3.07
N LEU A 125 -10.87 6.00 -2.04
CA LEU A 125 -11.50 6.40 -0.79
C LEU A 125 -11.76 7.90 -0.83
N ASP A 126 -13.00 8.31 -0.61
CA ASP A 126 -13.34 9.67 -0.24
C ASP A 126 -13.02 9.86 1.25
N ARG A 127 -12.07 10.75 1.57
CA ARG A 127 -11.52 10.90 2.93
C ARG A 127 -12.49 11.58 3.90
N GLN A 128 -13.52 12.26 3.40
CA GLN A 128 -14.50 12.96 4.21
C GLN A 128 -15.64 12.05 4.64
N SER A 129 -16.19 11.27 3.70
CA SER A 129 -17.32 10.37 3.89
C SER A 129 -16.90 8.96 4.31
N GLY A 130 -15.65 8.56 4.03
CA GLY A 130 -15.14 7.21 4.27
C GLY A 130 -15.64 6.18 3.25
N LEU A 131 -16.29 6.61 2.16
CA LEU A 131 -16.85 5.72 1.13
C LEU A 131 -15.80 5.31 0.10
N TRP A 132 -15.93 4.08 -0.41
CA TRP A 132 -15.03 3.50 -1.39
C TRP A 132 -15.69 3.33 -2.76
N SER A 133 -15.06 3.87 -3.80
CA SER A 133 -15.33 3.57 -5.21
C SER A 133 -14.29 2.59 -5.75
N THR A 134 -14.65 1.80 -6.77
CA THR A 134 -13.77 0.78 -7.37
C THR A 134 -13.78 0.90 -8.88
N TYR A 135 -12.60 0.98 -9.47
CA TYR A 135 -12.41 1.06 -10.92
C TYR A 135 -11.61 -0.15 -11.39
N GLU A 136 -12.12 -0.86 -12.39
CA GLU A 136 -11.44 -2.02 -12.98
C GLU A 136 -10.44 -1.56 -14.04
N THR A 137 -9.33 -2.27 -14.14
CA THR A 137 -8.23 -1.97 -15.08
C THR A 137 -7.58 -3.27 -15.58
N ASP A 138 -6.75 -3.16 -16.61
CA ASP A 138 -5.88 -4.26 -17.04
C ASP A 138 -5.01 -4.77 -15.89
N THR A 139 -4.59 -6.04 -15.96
CA THR A 139 -3.72 -6.63 -14.95
C THR A 139 -2.31 -6.04 -15.01
N PHE A 140 -1.82 -5.54 -13.87
CA PHE A 140 -0.44 -5.11 -13.68
C PHE A 140 -0.02 -5.28 -12.22
N PHE A 141 1.28 -5.15 -11.96
CA PHE A 141 1.84 -5.05 -10.61
C PHE A 141 2.47 -3.66 -10.41
N CYS A 142 2.46 -3.13 -9.19
CA CYS A 142 3.01 -1.80 -8.90
C CYS A 142 3.73 -1.82 -7.54
N PHE A 143 4.97 -1.31 -7.52
CA PHE A 143 5.65 -0.98 -6.26
C PHE A 143 5.39 0.48 -5.89
N HIS A 144 5.72 1.40 -6.78
CA HIS A 144 5.76 2.83 -6.46
C HIS A 144 4.74 3.61 -7.27
N THR A 145 4.06 4.50 -6.57
CA THR A 145 3.30 5.58 -7.14
C THR A 145 4.22 6.77 -7.41
N VAL A 146 3.74 7.73 -8.21
CA VAL A 146 4.47 8.95 -8.55
C VAL A 146 3.79 10.16 -7.93
N ASN A 147 2.50 10.33 -8.20
CA ASN A 147 1.72 11.44 -7.64
C ASN A 147 0.22 11.14 -7.66
N CYS A 148 -0.54 11.83 -6.79
CA CYS A 148 -2.00 11.79 -6.77
C CYS A 148 -2.53 13.20 -6.45
N PHE A 149 -3.45 13.73 -7.25
CA PHE A 149 -3.98 15.07 -7.03
C PHE A 149 -5.40 15.22 -7.58
N ASP A 150 -6.18 16.11 -6.96
CA ASP A 150 -7.49 16.51 -7.45
C ASP A 150 -7.35 17.43 -8.68
N ASP A 151 -8.09 17.15 -9.74
CA ASP A 151 -8.17 17.96 -10.96
C ASP A 151 -9.64 18.20 -11.32
N GLY A 152 -10.21 19.24 -10.71
CA GLY A 152 -11.63 19.56 -10.78
C GLY A 152 -12.48 18.50 -10.08
N GLU A 153 -13.34 17.83 -10.85
CA GLU A 153 -14.15 16.71 -10.36
C GLU A 153 -13.41 15.37 -10.40
N ASP A 154 -12.28 15.29 -11.10
CA ASP A 154 -11.52 14.05 -11.24
C ASP A 154 -10.36 13.98 -10.23
N VAL A 155 -9.85 12.77 -10.03
CA VAL A 155 -8.60 12.48 -9.34
C VAL A 155 -7.61 11.93 -10.36
N VAL A 156 -6.45 12.58 -10.49
CA VAL A 156 -5.35 12.13 -11.34
C VAL A 156 -4.36 11.33 -10.50
N PHE A 157 -4.03 10.14 -10.95
CA PHE A 157 -3.15 9.21 -10.24
C PHE A 157 -2.08 8.63 -11.16
N ASP A 158 -0.83 8.90 -10.83
CA ASP A 158 0.35 8.51 -11.60
C ASP A 158 1.13 7.41 -10.87
N PHE A 159 1.53 6.35 -11.58
CA PHE A 159 2.22 5.21 -10.97
C PHE A 159 3.08 4.42 -11.97
N LEU A 160 3.96 3.55 -11.43
CA LEU A 160 4.89 2.74 -12.21
C LEU A 160 4.44 1.27 -12.24
N ALA A 161 3.94 0.84 -13.40
CA ALA A 161 3.35 -0.48 -13.60
C ALA A 161 4.30 -1.47 -14.29
N TYR A 162 4.41 -2.67 -13.71
CA TYR A 162 5.02 -3.85 -14.29
C TYR A 162 3.93 -4.74 -14.89
N GLY A 163 4.24 -5.51 -15.94
CA GLY A 163 3.26 -6.42 -16.55
C GLY A 163 2.78 -7.54 -15.60
N ASP A 164 3.64 -7.93 -14.66
CA ASP A 164 3.35 -8.93 -13.64
C ASP A 164 4.24 -8.73 -12.39
N ALA A 165 4.08 -9.61 -11.40
CA ALA A 165 4.84 -9.58 -10.15
C ALA A 165 6.25 -10.23 -10.23
N SER A 166 6.77 -10.56 -11.42
CA SER A 166 8.12 -11.18 -11.57
C SER A 166 9.24 -10.31 -11.01
N VAL A 167 9.03 -9.00 -10.92
CA VAL A 167 9.98 -8.07 -10.29
C VAL A 167 10.24 -8.42 -8.83
N VAL A 168 9.28 -9.02 -8.12
CA VAL A 168 9.46 -9.44 -6.72
C VAL A 168 10.52 -10.53 -6.60
N SER A 169 10.44 -11.59 -7.42
CA SER A 169 11.42 -12.67 -7.40
C SER A 169 12.77 -12.22 -7.98
N ALA A 170 12.75 -11.34 -8.97
CA ALA A 170 13.94 -10.77 -9.58
C ALA A 170 14.79 -9.92 -8.61
N LEU A 171 14.16 -9.37 -7.56
CA LEU A 171 14.83 -8.64 -6.48
C LEU A 171 15.24 -9.55 -5.30
N GLY A 172 15.06 -10.87 -5.41
CA GLY A 172 15.56 -11.83 -4.43
C GLY A 172 17.10 -11.83 -4.36
N THR A 173 17.64 -12.10 -3.18
CA THR A 173 19.09 -12.05 -2.92
C THR A 173 19.89 -12.97 -3.83
N GLU A 174 19.40 -14.19 -4.09
CA GLU A 174 20.03 -15.15 -5.01
C GLU A 174 20.07 -14.62 -6.45
N ALA A 175 18.96 -14.05 -6.93
CA ALA A 175 18.86 -13.48 -8.27
C ALA A 175 19.82 -12.28 -8.41
N LEU A 176 19.87 -11.39 -7.42
CA LEU A 176 20.78 -10.23 -7.43
C LEU A 176 22.25 -10.66 -7.34
N ALA A 177 22.57 -11.66 -6.53
CA ALA A 177 23.93 -12.20 -6.38
C ALA A 177 24.44 -12.89 -7.65
N SER A 178 23.56 -13.34 -8.54
CA SER A 178 23.94 -13.89 -9.86
C SER A 178 24.61 -12.86 -10.78
N GLY A 179 24.53 -11.57 -10.45
CA GLY A 179 25.07 -10.47 -11.27
C GLY A 179 24.22 -10.12 -12.49
N GLN A 180 23.14 -10.86 -12.75
CA GLN A 180 22.17 -10.54 -13.80
C GLN A 180 21.20 -9.48 -13.30
N ARG A 181 21.17 -8.32 -13.96
CA ARG A 181 20.13 -7.33 -13.71
C ARG A 181 18.86 -7.77 -14.44
N PRO A 182 17.71 -7.86 -13.75
CA PRO A 182 16.47 -8.18 -14.43
C PRO A 182 16.12 -7.08 -15.43
N ALA A 183 15.77 -7.48 -16.65
CA ALA A 183 15.29 -6.58 -17.70
C ALA A 183 13.82 -6.18 -17.46
N LEU A 184 13.53 -5.67 -16.26
CA LEU A 184 12.19 -5.27 -15.83
C LEU A 184 12.16 -3.76 -15.68
N THR A 185 11.64 -3.09 -16.70
CA THR A 185 11.41 -1.63 -16.68
C THR A 185 9.92 -1.38 -16.51
N PRO A 186 9.48 -0.69 -15.44
CA PRO A 186 8.08 -0.34 -15.30
C PRO A 186 7.67 0.70 -16.35
N ARG A 187 6.40 0.70 -16.71
CA ARG A 187 5.78 1.74 -17.53
C ARG A 187 5.15 2.79 -16.61
N TYR A 188 5.39 4.06 -16.91
CA TYR A 188 4.62 5.14 -16.30
C TYR A 188 3.19 5.09 -16.85
N LEU A 189 2.20 5.06 -15.97
CA LEU A 189 0.78 5.14 -16.30
C LEU A 189 0.14 6.28 -15.51
N ARG A 190 -0.88 6.89 -16.11
CA ARG A 190 -1.74 7.91 -15.50
C ARG A 190 -3.19 7.45 -15.59
N ALA A 191 -3.83 7.31 -14.45
CA ALA A 191 -5.27 7.11 -14.34
C ALA A 191 -5.97 8.44 -14.04
N ARG A 192 -7.20 8.59 -14.55
CA ARG A 192 -8.09 9.70 -14.22
C ARG A 192 -9.41 9.10 -13.73
N LEU A 193 -9.70 9.28 -12.46
CA LEU A 193 -10.80 8.64 -11.74
C LEU A 193 -11.88 9.70 -11.46
N ARG A 194 -13.13 9.42 -11.83
CA ARG A 194 -14.26 10.30 -11.50
C ARG A 194 -15.02 9.71 -10.32
N PRO A 195 -14.96 10.33 -9.12
CA PRO A 195 -15.55 9.82 -7.88
C PRO A 195 -17.02 9.45 -7.98
#